data_AF-A0A941WRT0-F1
#
_entry.id   AF-A0A941WRT0-F1
#
_cell.length_a   1.000
_cell.length_b   1.000
_cell.length_c   1.000
_cell.angle_alpha   90.00
_cell.angle_beta   90.00
_cell.angle_gamma   90.00
#
_symmetry.space_group_name_H-M   'P 1'
#
loop_
_entity.id
_entity.type
_entity.pdbx_description
1 polymer ?
#
loop_
_entity_poly.entity_id
_entity_poly.type
_entity_poly.pdbx_seq_one_letter_code
_entity_poly.pdbx_strand_id
1 'polypeptide(L)'
;MSFSLEVKKELSKLNTLADKKNVKTELLGYMATNNVSVQKNKIKFSTESEYNINRFGKLLNNLGLNDHNIKIQRSVYSITINKNYIEELTENNNDNKSDDLKKAFIRGAFLGS
;
A
#
# COMPACT_ATOMS: atom_id res chain seq x y z
N MET A 1 -2.47 -3.11 23.75
CA MET A 1 -2.18 -3.65 22.40
C MET A 1 -3.47 -4.22 21.83
N SER A 2 -3.86 -3.85 20.61
CA SER A 2 -5.07 -4.36 19.95
C SER A 2 -4.73 -5.62 19.15
N PHE A 3 -5.63 -6.61 19.13
CA PHE A 3 -5.53 -7.81 18.29
C PHE A 3 -5.22 -7.46 16.82
N SER A 4 -5.86 -6.41 16.29
CA SER A 4 -5.63 -5.95 14.92
C SER A 4 -4.18 -5.52 14.67
N LEU A 5 -3.54 -4.85 15.64
CA LEU A 5 -2.16 -4.38 15.51
C LEU A 5 -1.18 -5.55 15.40
N GLU A 6 -1.42 -6.61 16.16
CA GLU A 6 -0.59 -7.81 16.16
C GLU A 6 -0.69 -8.55 14.82
N VAL A 7 -1.90 -8.71 14.28
CA VAL A 7 -2.12 -9.28 12.94
C VAL A 7 -1.46 -8.44 11.85
N LYS A 8 -1.58 -7.11 11.90
CA LYS A 8 -0.94 -6.19 10.94
C LYS A 8 0.59 -6.30 10.99
N LYS A 9 1.16 -6.45 12.19
CA LYS A 9 2.60 -6.66 12.39
C LYS A 9 3.08 -7.96 11.75
N GLU A 10 2.36 -9.06 11.91
CA GLU A 10 2.72 -10.34 11.29
C GLU A 10 2.63 -10.28 9.75
N LEU A 11 1.53 -9.74 9.23
CA LEU A 11 1.34 -9.58 7.79
C LEU A 11 2.42 -8.70 7.14
N SER A 12 2.90 -7.67 7.84
CA SER A 12 3.95 -6.79 7.34
C SER A 12 5.29 -7.50 7.08
N LYS A 13 5.55 -8.62 7.78
CA LYS A 13 6.77 -9.42 7.68
C LYS A 13 6.75 -10.45 6.54
N LEU A 14 5.59 -10.71 5.94
CA LEU A 14 5.46 -11.70 4.87
C LEU A 14 6.29 -11.32 3.64
N ASN A 15 7.04 -12.26 3.08
CA ASN A 15 7.90 -12.01 1.92
C ASN A 15 7.13 -12.15 0.58
N THR A 16 6.12 -11.29 0.35
CA THR A 16 5.36 -11.27 -0.92
C THR A 16 5.89 -10.27 -1.95
N LEU A 17 7.12 -9.77 -1.73
CA LEU A 17 7.77 -8.77 -2.57
C LEU A 17 8.41 -9.36 -3.84
N ALA A 18 8.41 -10.69 -4.00
CA ALA A 18 9.04 -11.38 -5.12
C ALA A 18 8.27 -11.21 -6.45
N ASP A 19 6.94 -11.18 -6.39
CA ASP A 19 6.09 -11.05 -7.58
C ASP A 19 5.59 -9.61 -7.74
N LYS A 20 6.03 -8.96 -8.82
CA LYS A 20 5.61 -7.59 -9.16
C LYS A 20 4.10 -7.46 -9.32
N LYS A 21 3.39 -8.49 -9.81
CA LYS A 21 1.91 -8.43 -9.94
C LYS A 21 1.26 -8.36 -8.55
N ASN A 22 1.68 -9.22 -7.63
CA ASN A 22 1.19 -9.19 -6.25
C ASN A 22 1.50 -7.86 -5.54
N VAL A 23 2.69 -7.30 -5.74
CA VAL A 23 3.07 -5.99 -5.17
C VAL A 23 2.15 -4.89 -5.67
N LYS A 24 1.85 -4.85 -6.98
CA LYS A 24 0.92 -3.88 -7.57
C LYS A 24 -0.49 -4.05 -6.99
N THR A 25 -0.99 -5.28 -6.92
CA THR A 25 -2.34 -5.55 -6.43
C THR A 25 -2.48 -5.26 -4.92
N GLU A 26 -1.46 -5.54 -4.12
CA GLU A 26 -1.40 -5.15 -2.71
C GLU A 26 -1.46 -3.63 -2.58
N LEU A 27 -0.68 -2.89 -3.39
CA LEU A 27 -0.71 -1.42 -3.40
C LEU A 27 -2.10 -0.88 -3.79
N LEU A 28 -2.76 -1.45 -4.80
CA LEU A 28 -4.14 -1.09 -5.17
C LEU A 28 -5.12 -1.32 -4.02
N GLY A 29 -4.94 -2.39 -3.24
CA GLY A 29 -5.71 -2.64 -2.03
C GLY A 29 -5.57 -1.50 -1.00
N TYR A 30 -4.36 -0.98 -0.77
CA TYR A 30 -4.17 0.20 0.08
C TYR A 30 -4.92 1.42 -0.46
N MET A 31 -4.88 1.63 -1.79
CA MET A 31 -5.54 2.78 -2.45
C MET A 31 -7.05 2.77 -2.31
N ALA A 32 -7.65 1.60 -2.14
CA ALA A 32 -9.10 1.43 -1.95
C ALA A 32 -9.57 1.76 -0.52
N THR A 33 -8.68 2.15 0.39
CA THR A 33 -9.01 2.41 1.80
C THR A 33 -9.29 3.89 2.08
N ASN A 34 -10.07 4.15 3.14
CA ASN A 34 -10.43 5.51 3.57
C ASN A 34 -9.23 6.36 4.05
N ASN A 35 -8.08 5.73 4.29
CA ASN A 35 -6.86 6.37 4.77
C ASN A 35 -6.07 7.07 3.65
N VAL A 36 -6.62 7.03 2.43
CA VAL A 36 -6.07 7.62 1.21
C VAL A 36 -6.84 8.87 0.85
N SER A 37 -6.10 9.95 0.65
CA SER A 37 -6.64 11.25 0.22
C SER A 37 -6.04 11.65 -1.10
N VAL A 38 -6.87 12.11 -2.03
CA VAL A 38 -6.44 12.58 -3.35
C VAL A 38 -6.53 14.11 -3.37
N GLN A 39 -5.39 14.77 -3.58
CA GLN A 39 -5.31 16.23 -3.72
C GLN A 39 -4.70 16.57 -5.07
N LYS A 40 -5.54 16.97 -6.03
CA LYS A 40 -5.15 17.31 -7.41
C LYS A 40 -4.34 16.18 -8.05
N ASN A 41 -3.01 16.32 -8.07
CA ASN A 41 -2.07 15.37 -8.68
C ASN A 41 -1.27 14.53 -7.67
N LYS A 42 -1.64 14.59 -6.38
CA LYS A 42 -0.94 13.86 -5.32
C LYS A 42 -1.91 12.99 -4.55
N ILE A 43 -1.48 11.78 -4.24
CA ILE A 43 -2.19 10.84 -3.38
C ILE A 43 -1.42 10.77 -2.06
N LYS A 44 -2.10 11.00 -0.95
CA LYS A 44 -1.53 10.92 0.39
C LYS A 44 -2.20 9.78 1.16
N PHE A 45 -1.41 8.79 1.53
CA PHE A 45 -1.79 7.74 2.48
C PHE A 45 -1.36 8.14 3.88
N SER A 46 -2.26 8.03 4.87
CA SER A 46 -1.97 8.38 6.26
C SER A 46 -2.43 7.28 7.22
N THR A 47 -1.58 6.90 8.16
CA THR A 47 -1.89 5.83 9.13
C THR A 47 -1.17 6.07 10.45
N GLU A 48 -1.74 5.60 11.56
CA GLU A 48 -1.10 5.60 12.87
C GLU A 48 -0.17 4.39 13.06
N SER A 49 -0.27 3.38 12.18
CA SER A 49 0.51 2.16 12.25
C SER A 49 1.85 2.32 11.53
N GLU A 50 2.93 2.29 12.29
CA GLU A 50 4.30 2.28 11.76
C GLU A 50 4.53 1.06 10.84
N TYR A 51 3.93 -0.08 11.14
CA TYR A 51 4.04 -1.28 10.31
C TYR A 51 3.40 -1.08 8.93
N ASN A 52 2.26 -0.40 8.89
CA ASN A 52 1.53 -0.16 7.64
C ASN A 52 2.28 0.83 6.76
N ILE A 53 2.78 1.93 7.33
CA ILE A 53 3.52 2.93 6.53
C ILE A 53 4.84 2.36 6.00
N ASN A 54 5.55 1.57 6.81
CA ASN A 54 6.79 0.93 6.40
C ASN A 54 6.56 -0.13 5.32
N ARG A 55 5.46 -0.89 5.42
CA ARG A 55 5.07 -1.85 4.39
C ARG A 55 4.72 -1.14 3.08
N PHE A 56 3.95 -0.06 3.15
CA PHE A 56 3.60 0.75 1.99
C PHE A 56 4.85 1.31 1.29
N GLY A 57 5.81 1.87 2.04
CA GLY A 57 7.08 2.36 1.48
C GLY A 57 7.90 1.25 0.82
N LYS A 58 7.93 0.04 1.39
CA LYS A 58 8.57 -1.13 0.75
C LYS A 58 7.92 -1.53 -0.57
N LEU A 59 6.58 -1.47 -0.66
CA LEU A 59 5.85 -1.73 -1.91
C LEU A 59 6.21 -0.69 -2.98
N LEU A 60 6.27 0.59 -2.61
CA LEU A 60 6.67 1.67 -3.52
C LEU A 60 8.11 1.50 -4.02
N ASN A 61 9.05 1.21 -3.12
CA ASN A 61 10.46 0.96 -3.47
C ASN A 61 10.59 -0.24 -4.43
N ASN A 62 9.81 -1.30 -4.22
CA ASN A 62 9.81 -2.47 -5.10
C ASN A 62 9.33 -2.14 -6.52
N LEU A 63 8.40 -1.18 -6.65
CA LEU A 63 7.90 -0.67 -7.92
C LEU A 63 8.83 0.37 -8.57
N GLY A 64 9.96 0.71 -7.93
CA GLY A 64 10.90 1.72 -8.42
C GLY A 64 10.52 3.16 -8.08
N LEU A 65 9.52 3.37 -7.24
CA LEU A 65 9.05 4.68 -6.80
C LEU A 65 9.77 5.10 -5.52
N ASN A 66 11.05 5.47 -5.62
CA ASN A 66 11.87 5.79 -4.45
C ASN A 66 11.71 7.25 -3.98
N ASP A 67 11.10 8.13 -4.79
CA ASP A 67 10.90 9.55 -4.48
C ASP A 67 9.70 9.78 -3.55
N HIS A 68 9.66 9.06 -2.43
CA HIS A 68 8.65 9.25 -1.40
C HIS A 68 9.30 9.39 -0.03
N ASN A 69 8.82 10.36 0.74
CA ASN A 69 9.27 10.59 2.12
C ASN A 69 8.12 10.34 3.09
N ILE A 70 8.42 9.62 4.18
CA ILE A 70 7.51 9.45 5.30
C ILE A 70 7.54 10.73 6.14
N LYS A 71 6.42 11.43 6.21
CA LYS A 71 6.22 12.56 7.12
C LYS A 71 5.50 12.09 8.37
N ILE A 72 6.05 12.42 9.53
CA ILE A 72 5.45 12.14 10.83
C ILE A 72 4.84 13.44 11.35
N GLN A 73 3.54 13.41 11.62
CA GLN A 73 2.84 14.53 12.24
C GLN A 73 2.10 14.01 13.47
N ARG A 74 2.58 14.40 14.67
CA ARG A 74 2.10 13.86 15.96
C ARG A 74 2.27 12.34 16.01
N SER A 75 1.18 11.59 15.86
CA SER A 75 1.11 10.11 15.87
C SER A 75 0.73 9.53 14.50
N VAL A 76 0.62 10.36 13.46
CA VAL A 76 0.19 9.93 12.13
C VAL A 76 1.37 9.97 11.18
N TYR A 77 1.67 8.83 10.57
CA TYR A 77 2.61 8.68 9.49
C TYR A 77 1.91 8.95 8.16
N SER A 78 2.58 9.63 7.24
CA SER A 78 2.02 9.89 5.92
C SER A 78 3.05 9.78 4.80
N ILE A 79 2.65 9.15 3.71
CA ILE A 79 3.41 9.08 2.46
C ILE A 79 2.60 9.77 1.38
N THR A 80 3.26 10.58 0.55
CA THR A 80 2.65 11.25 -0.61
C THR A 80 3.32 10.77 -1.89
N ILE A 81 2.50 10.39 -2.87
CA ILE A 81 2.93 9.95 -4.21
C ILE A 81 2.20 10.74 -5.29
N ASN A 82 2.74 10.73 -6.52
CA ASN A 82 2.09 11.37 -7.67
C ASN A 82 0.98 10.45 -8.23
N LYS A 83 -0.16 11.03 -8.64
CA LYS A 83 -1.32 10.29 -9.14
C LYS A 83 -1.04 9.56 -10.45
N ASN A 84 -0.21 10.12 -11.33
CA ASN A 84 0.12 9.55 -12.64
C ASN A 84 0.63 8.09 -12.55
N TYR A 85 1.37 7.76 -11.49
CA TYR A 85 1.87 6.40 -11.28
C TYR A 85 0.77 5.37 -11.06
N ILE A 86 -0.39 5.76 -10.53
CA ILE A 86 -1.49 4.83 -10.29
C ILE A 86 -2.25 4.53 -11.57
N GLU A 87 -2.42 5.54 -12.43
CA GLU A 87 -3.09 5.38 -13.72
C GLU A 87 -2.33 4.36 -14.61
N GLU A 88 -1.00 4.44 -14.65
CA GLU A 88 -0.13 3.45 -15.32
C GLU A 88 -0.23 2.03 -14.71
N LEU A 89 -0.50 1.92 -13.41
CA LEU A 89 -0.65 0.64 -12.72
C LEU A 89 -2.00 -0.03 -13.01
N THR A 90 -3.06 0.75 -13.27
CA THR A 90 -4.40 0.24 -13.58
C THR A 90 -4.55 -0.24 -15.03
N GLU A 91 -3.94 0.44 -16.01
CA GLU A 91 -4.09 0.12 -17.44
C GLU A 91 -3.49 -1.23 -17.84
N ASN A 92 -2.55 -1.77 -17.07
CA ASN A 92 -1.84 -3.01 -17.39
C ASN A 92 -2.50 -4.29 -16.85
N ASN A 93 -3.67 -4.20 -16.19
CA ASN A 93 -4.35 -5.35 -15.60
C ASN A 93 -5.30 -6.01 -16.60
N ASN A 94 -4.74 -6.65 -17.63
CA ASN A 94 -5.51 -7.63 -18.39
C ASN A 94 -5.78 -8.87 -17.50
N ASP A 95 -7.07 -9.14 -17.35
CA ASP A 95 -7.71 -10.12 -16.47
C ASP A 95 -6.95 -11.43 -16.31
N ASN A 96 -6.36 -11.63 -15.14
CA ASN A 96 -6.10 -12.96 -14.61
C ASN A 96 -6.57 -12.98 -13.16
N LYS A 97 -7.79 -13.46 -12.92
CA LYS A 97 -8.36 -13.67 -11.58
C LYS A 97 -7.67 -14.86 -10.88
N SER A 98 -6.36 -14.74 -10.64
CA SER A 98 -5.66 -15.65 -9.73
C SER A 98 -6.10 -15.37 -8.30
N ASP A 99 -6.34 -16.43 -7.52
CA ASP A 99 -6.68 -16.31 -6.10
C ASP A 99 -5.57 -15.63 -5.29
N ASP A 100 -4.32 -15.69 -5.76
CA ASP A 100 -3.21 -15.03 -5.08
C ASP A 100 -3.26 -13.51 -5.25
N LEU A 101 -3.72 -13.01 -6.39
CA LEU A 101 -3.95 -11.58 -6.59
C LEU A 101 -5.12 -11.08 -5.74
N LYS A 102 -6.19 -11.88 -5.59
CA LYS A 102 -7.29 -11.54 -4.67
C LYS A 102 -6.80 -11.46 -3.22
N LYS A 103 -5.99 -12.43 -2.78
CA LYS A 103 -5.38 -12.41 -1.44
C LYS A 103 -4.48 -11.18 -1.26
N ALA A 104 -3.71 -10.80 -2.28
CA ALA A 104 -2.86 -9.61 -2.24
C ALA A 104 -3.71 -8.34 -2.10
N PHE A 105 -4.80 -8.22 -2.85
CA PHE A 105 -5.72 -7.08 -2.76
C PHE A 105 -6.35 -6.96 -1.36
N ILE A 106 -6.91 -8.06 -0.84
CA ILE A 106 -7.54 -8.09 0.49
C ILE A 106 -6.52 -7.75 1.57
N ARG A 107 -5.29 -8.24 1.45
CA ARG A 107 -4.19 -7.90 2.37
C ARG A 107 -3.89 -6.40 2.33
N GLY A 108 -3.79 -5.82 1.14
CA GLY A 108 -3.58 -4.39 0.96
C GLY A 108 -4.70 -3.56 1.60
N ALA A 109 -5.96 -3.95 1.36
CA ALA A 109 -7.13 -3.28 1.93
C ALA A 109 -7.16 -3.39 3.47
N PHE A 110 -6.85 -4.56 4.03
CA PHE A 110 -6.79 -4.76 5.48
C PHE A 110 -5.67 -3.94 6.13
N LEU A 111 -4.48 -3.90 5.51
CA LEU A 111 -3.35 -3.12 6.01
C LEU A 111 -3.52 -1.61 5.79
N GLY A 112 -4.30 -1.20 4.78
CA GLY A 112 -4.60 0.21 4.54
C GLY A 112 -5.64 0.79 5.51
N SER A 113 -6.50 -0.06 6.10
CA SER A 113 -7.49 0.34 7.11
C SER A 113 -6.89 0.74 8.46
#